data_AF-A0A3A9VFL3-F1
#
_entry.id   AF-A0A3A9VFL3-F1
#
_cell.length_a   1.000
_cell.length_b   1.000
_cell.length_c   1.000
_cell.angle_alpha   90.00
_cell.angle_beta   90.00
_cell.angle_gamma   90.00
#
_symmetry.space_group_name_H-M   'P 1'
#
loop_
_entity.id
_entity.type
_entity.pdbx_description
1 polymer ?
#
loop_
_entity_poly.entity_id
_entity_poly.type
_entity_poly.pdbx_seq_one_letter_code
_entity_poly.pdbx_strand_id
1 'polypeptide(L)'
;MKNNSVIDKECYDIDNPLVDITNDEINFIIQYVLSPDHKEDVRIDSIPFFIANIISYISSETLLQDIIALQKNAGLLKDEHVIRHILDGKCFSSDHFFTDRVKIIAVSYSILMKYELMCFFSKGIGCWIPELSVQVKGRKVYHNLSLVSDILTRESVMKSIEDFRCLSYNEQENKMNILINQLREQDYRFGTKYNTPHIDYISESKKSLVVEKQVSVTKEENKNEQINPFPLIFADDTNRTYFLFHFCMEELKIKDKTKASILYHYFKLHNYLSPDCRQDDYKEFVEKKYGIRISKIFQKNHKAEDTINITLPNLEISFNDLQNEMK
;
A
#
# COMPACT_ATOMS: atom_id res chain seq x y z
N MET A 1 30.78 -4.09 -15.71
CA MET A 1 30.92 -2.74 -15.12
C MET A 1 30.42 -2.82 -13.69
N LYS A 2 31.28 -2.54 -12.71
CA LYS A 2 30.91 -2.52 -11.29
C LYS A 2 30.10 -1.26 -11.03
N ASN A 3 28.79 -1.39 -10.87
CA ASN A 3 28.00 -0.33 -10.23
C ASN A 3 28.42 -0.33 -8.76
N ASN A 4 29.36 0.55 -8.42
CA ASN A 4 29.50 1.03 -7.06
C ASN A 4 28.23 1.84 -6.76
N SER A 5 27.16 1.17 -6.32
CA SER A 5 26.13 1.87 -5.57
C SER A 5 26.82 2.38 -4.32
N VAL A 6 26.99 3.70 -4.25
CA VAL A 6 27.16 4.38 -2.99
C VAL A 6 25.84 4.16 -2.26
N ILE A 7 25.73 3.02 -1.59
CA ILE A 7 24.71 2.81 -0.56
C ILE A 7 25.11 3.82 0.51
N ASP A 8 24.23 4.77 0.81
CA ASP A 8 24.36 5.62 1.99
C ASP A 8 24.41 4.69 3.21
N LYS A 9 25.62 4.37 3.66
CA LYS A 9 25.83 3.56 4.85
C LYS A 9 25.83 4.50 6.04
N GLU A 10 24.88 4.28 6.93
CA GLU A 10 24.91 4.89 8.26
C GLU A 10 26.19 4.48 8.99
N CYS A 11 26.63 5.36 9.90
CA CYS A 11 27.89 5.21 10.59
C CYS A 11 27.74 5.59 12.06
N TYR A 12 28.12 4.68 12.95
CA TYR A 12 28.36 4.99 14.36
C TYR A 12 29.84 5.31 14.57
N ASP A 13 30.11 6.47 15.15
CA ASP A 13 31.44 6.85 15.66
C ASP A 13 31.48 6.58 17.16
N ILE A 14 32.33 5.66 17.62
CA ILE A 14 32.37 5.24 19.04
C ILE A 14 32.91 6.35 19.96
N ASP A 15 33.46 7.43 19.39
CA ASP A 15 33.97 8.59 20.12
C ASP A 15 32.95 9.69 20.34
N ASN A 16 31.80 9.62 19.64
CA ASN A 16 30.75 10.63 19.73
C ASN A 16 29.41 9.97 20.08
N PRO A 17 29.25 9.47 21.32
CA PRO A 17 27.98 8.93 21.75
C PRO A 17 26.93 10.04 21.74
N LEU A 18 25.75 9.75 21.18
CA LEU A 18 24.63 10.69 21.13
C LEU A 18 24.07 11.04 22.52
N VAL A 19 24.36 10.21 23.52
CA VAL A 19 23.86 10.29 24.90
C VAL A 19 25.00 9.94 25.85
N ASP A 20 25.14 10.71 26.92
CA ASP A 20 26.07 10.41 28.01
C ASP A 20 25.33 9.56 29.06
N ILE A 21 25.64 8.26 29.13
CA ILE A 21 25.02 7.29 30.04
C ILE A 21 26.07 6.29 30.53
N THR A 22 26.08 6.04 31.84
CA THR A 22 27.06 5.17 32.50
C THR A 22 26.65 3.69 32.46
N ASN A 23 27.62 2.78 32.63
CA ASN A 23 27.36 1.34 32.71
C ASN A 23 26.39 0.98 33.86
N ASP A 24 26.48 1.68 35.00
CA ASP A 24 25.60 1.43 36.15
C ASP A 24 24.16 1.84 35.86
N GLU A 25 23.96 2.99 35.20
CA GLU A 25 22.63 3.43 34.74
C GLU A 25 22.05 2.48 33.70
N ILE A 26 22.86 2.01 32.74
CA ILE A 26 22.44 1.01 31.75
C ILE A 26 21.98 -0.27 32.44
N ASN A 27 22.78 -0.78 33.38
CA ASN A 27 22.46 -2.00 34.12
C ASN A 27 21.15 -1.83 34.91
N PHE A 28 21.01 -0.73 35.65
CA PHE A 28 19.79 -0.41 36.40
C PHE A 28 18.56 -0.38 35.48
N ILE A 29 18.63 0.33 34.35
CA ILE A 29 17.53 0.45 33.40
C ILE A 29 17.14 -0.93 32.85
N ILE A 30 18.11 -1.75 32.42
CA ILE A 30 17.81 -3.06 31.82
C ILE A 30 17.20 -4.01 32.87
N GLN A 31 17.74 -4.04 34.09
CA GLN A 31 17.18 -4.84 35.18
C GLN A 31 15.76 -4.39 35.53
N TYR A 32 15.54 -3.07 35.61
CA TYR A 32 14.22 -2.49 35.88
C TYR A 32 13.20 -2.91 34.82
N VAL A 33 13.56 -2.77 33.54
CA VAL A 33 12.65 -3.06 32.41
C VAL A 33 12.39 -4.56 32.24
N LEU A 34 13.33 -5.42 32.61
CA LEU A 34 13.17 -6.88 32.55
C LEU A 34 12.56 -7.49 33.83
N SER A 35 12.33 -6.68 34.87
CA SER A 35 11.73 -7.13 36.12
C SER A 35 10.29 -7.61 35.93
N PRO A 36 9.87 -8.73 36.57
CA PRO A 36 8.50 -9.25 36.47
C PRO A 36 7.42 -8.28 36.96
N ASP A 37 7.74 -7.36 37.88
CA ASP A 37 6.79 -6.47 38.54
C ASP A 37 6.34 -5.27 37.66
N HIS A 38 7.03 -5.01 36.54
CA HIS A 38 6.76 -3.86 35.66
C HIS A 38 6.20 -4.26 34.28
N LYS A 39 5.78 -5.52 34.12
CA LYS A 39 5.17 -6.02 32.87
C LYS A 39 3.82 -5.38 32.54
N GLU A 40 3.13 -4.79 33.53
CA GLU A 40 1.81 -4.17 33.33
C GLU A 40 1.90 -2.70 32.87
N ASP A 41 2.96 -1.97 33.23
CA ASP A 41 3.10 -0.53 32.92
C ASP A 41 3.88 -0.26 31.62
N VAL A 42 4.75 -1.18 31.20
CA VAL A 42 5.56 -1.03 29.98
C VAL A 42 5.01 -1.97 28.92
N ARG A 43 4.47 -1.43 27.82
CA ARG A 43 4.02 -2.25 26.68
C ARG A 43 5.18 -3.13 26.20
N ILE A 44 5.04 -4.43 26.48
CA ILE A 44 6.05 -5.49 26.33
C ILE A 44 6.71 -5.48 24.94
N ASP A 45 5.97 -5.07 23.90
CA ASP A 45 6.44 -5.09 22.51
C ASP A 45 7.57 -4.08 22.20
N SER A 46 7.69 -3.01 23.00
CA SER A 46 8.69 -1.94 22.77
C SER A 46 9.99 -2.12 23.56
N ILE A 47 9.95 -2.94 24.62
CA ILE A 47 11.07 -3.22 25.50
C ILE A 47 12.30 -3.74 24.74
N PRO A 48 12.17 -4.72 23.81
CA PRO A 48 13.33 -5.27 23.14
C PRO A 48 14.08 -4.23 22.27
N PHE A 49 13.34 -3.34 21.61
CA PHE A 49 13.94 -2.25 20.82
C PHE A 49 14.63 -1.21 21.71
N PHE A 50 14.04 -0.88 22.85
CA PHE A 50 14.64 0.03 23.82
C PHE A 50 15.96 -0.53 24.36
N ILE A 51 15.97 -1.81 24.77
CA ILE A 51 17.17 -2.51 25.20
C ILE A 51 18.22 -2.53 24.08
N ALA A 52 17.83 -2.86 22.84
CA ALA A 52 18.73 -2.85 21.69
C ALA A 52 19.40 -1.48 21.48
N ASN A 53 18.68 -0.38 21.69
CA ASN A 53 19.26 0.97 21.60
C ASN A 53 20.26 1.27 22.72
N ILE A 54 20.00 0.82 23.95
CA ILE A 54 20.86 1.16 25.09
C ILE A 54 22.18 0.37 25.08
N ILE A 55 22.18 -0.86 24.55
CA ILE A 55 23.37 -1.70 24.51
C ILE A 55 24.55 -1.01 23.82
N SER A 56 24.33 -0.19 22.79
CA SER A 56 25.42 0.48 22.05
C SER A 56 26.27 1.41 22.92
N TYR A 57 25.79 1.80 24.10
CA TYR A 57 26.52 2.67 25.05
C TYR A 57 27.37 1.89 26.06
N ILE A 58 27.28 0.56 26.10
CA ILE A 58 28.05 -0.25 27.06
C ILE A 58 29.54 -0.20 26.73
N SER A 59 30.33 0.06 27.75
CA SER A 59 31.80 0.08 27.68
C SER A 59 32.48 -1.00 28.53
N SER A 60 31.72 -1.72 29.36
CA SER A 60 32.20 -2.84 30.18
C SER A 60 31.94 -4.19 29.51
N GLU A 61 32.99 -4.99 29.37
CA GLU A 61 32.89 -6.34 28.79
C GLU A 61 32.01 -7.26 29.65
N THR A 62 32.21 -7.24 30.97
CA THR A 62 31.43 -8.06 31.91
C THR A 62 29.95 -7.72 31.83
N LEU A 63 29.60 -6.43 31.87
CA LEU A 63 28.21 -5.98 31.79
C LEU A 63 27.57 -6.36 30.45
N LEU A 64 28.31 -6.22 29.35
CA LEU A 64 27.83 -6.62 28.02
C LEU A 64 27.50 -8.12 27.98
N GLN A 65 28.38 -8.97 28.51
CA GLN A 65 28.14 -10.42 28.58
C GLN A 65 26.94 -10.75 29.46
N ASP A 66 26.80 -10.10 30.61
CA ASP A 66 25.68 -10.31 31.53
C ASP A 66 24.35 -9.94 30.87
N ILE A 67 24.28 -8.81 30.16
CA ILE A 67 23.07 -8.37 29.45
C ILE A 67 22.72 -9.32 28.31
N ILE A 68 23.71 -9.80 27.55
CA ILE A 68 23.49 -10.80 26.49
C ILE A 68 22.90 -12.08 27.10
N ALA A 69 23.43 -12.54 28.24
CA ALA A 69 22.92 -13.71 28.95
C ALA A 69 21.49 -13.49 29.48
N LEU A 70 21.20 -12.32 30.06
CA LEU A 70 19.87 -11.95 30.53
C LEU A 70 18.83 -11.96 29.41
N GLN A 71 19.16 -11.40 28.24
CA GLN A 71 18.26 -11.40 27.08
C GLN A 71 18.01 -12.81 26.54
N LYS A 72 19.05 -13.66 26.54
CA LYS A 72 18.92 -15.08 26.19
C LYS A 72 17.94 -15.78 27.12
N ASN A 73 18.09 -15.58 28.44
CA ASN A 73 17.19 -16.17 29.43
C ASN A 73 15.74 -15.65 29.30
N ALA A 74 15.57 -14.40 28.89
CA ALA A 74 14.27 -13.79 28.62
C ALA A 74 13.64 -14.25 27.28
N GLY A 75 14.34 -15.03 26.46
CA GLY A 75 13.85 -15.53 25.17
C GLY A 75 13.73 -14.45 24.09
N LEU A 76 14.44 -13.32 24.24
CA LEU A 76 14.38 -12.20 23.30
C LEU A 76 15.20 -12.42 22.02
N LEU A 77 16.11 -13.39 22.03
CA LEU A 77 17.00 -13.72 20.91
C LEU A 77 16.68 -15.12 20.40
N LYS A 78 16.56 -15.30 19.08
CA LYS A 78 16.20 -16.59 18.47
C LYS A 78 17.31 -17.25 17.66
N ASP A 79 18.34 -16.53 17.20
CA ASP A 79 19.37 -17.10 16.32
C ASP A 79 20.81 -16.78 16.79
N GLU A 80 21.32 -17.63 17.68
CA GLU A 80 22.64 -17.49 18.31
C GLU A 80 23.80 -17.50 17.29
N HIS A 81 23.64 -18.17 16.15
CA HIS A 81 24.74 -18.44 15.22
C HIS A 81 25.21 -17.23 14.40
N VAL A 82 24.30 -16.32 14.04
CA VAL A 82 24.64 -15.13 13.24
C VAL A 82 25.39 -14.11 14.11
N ILE A 83 24.89 -13.90 15.34
CA ILE A 83 25.54 -13.02 16.32
C ILE A 83 26.90 -13.60 16.73
N ARG A 84 26.98 -14.89 17.08
CA ARG A 84 28.27 -15.53 17.40
C ARG A 84 29.26 -15.46 16.24
N HIS A 85 28.84 -15.69 15.00
CA HIS A 85 29.76 -15.64 13.86
C HIS A 85 30.30 -14.20 13.61
N ILE A 86 29.55 -13.16 13.98
CA ILE A 86 30.03 -11.77 13.91
C ILE A 86 30.96 -11.43 15.08
N LEU A 87 30.66 -11.93 16.28
CA LEU A 87 31.46 -11.77 17.50
C LEU A 87 32.77 -12.57 17.45
N ASP A 88 32.73 -13.80 16.92
CA ASP A 88 33.82 -14.77 16.90
C ASP A 88 34.64 -14.74 15.59
N GLY A 89 34.07 -14.21 14.50
CA GLY A 89 34.52 -14.54 13.15
C GLY A 89 35.47 -13.56 12.46
N LYS A 90 35.09 -12.31 12.18
CA LYS A 90 35.72 -11.58 11.04
C LYS A 90 35.81 -10.05 11.09
N CYS A 91 35.34 -9.36 12.13
CA CYS A 91 35.30 -7.88 12.11
C CYS A 91 36.43 -7.18 12.86
N PHE A 92 37.26 -7.89 13.62
CA PHE A 92 38.31 -7.28 14.42
C PHE A 92 39.67 -7.71 13.86
N SER A 93 40.30 -6.87 13.04
CA SER A 93 41.73 -7.02 12.84
C SER A 93 42.41 -6.86 14.20
N SER A 94 43.56 -7.51 14.39
CA SER A 94 44.40 -7.45 15.60
C SER A 94 44.83 -6.03 16.02
N ASP A 95 44.47 -5.02 15.23
CA ASP A 95 44.98 -3.64 15.33
C ASP A 95 44.03 -2.71 16.10
N HIS A 96 42.88 -3.20 16.57
CA HIS A 96 42.01 -2.42 17.45
C HIS A 96 42.50 -2.50 18.91
N PHE A 97 42.68 -1.34 19.56
CA PHE A 97 43.01 -1.31 20.98
C PHE A 97 41.94 -2.06 21.77
N PHE A 98 42.39 -2.85 22.76
CA PHE A 98 41.52 -3.64 23.65
C PHE A 98 40.36 -2.82 24.23
N THR A 99 40.59 -1.53 24.51
CA THR A 99 39.60 -0.58 25.05
C THR A 99 38.45 -0.25 24.10
N ASP A 100 38.64 -0.33 22.79
CA ASP A 100 37.61 0.00 21.80
C ASP A 100 36.78 -1.21 21.40
N ARG A 101 37.36 -2.40 21.56
CA ARG A 101 36.76 -3.67 21.17
C ARG A 101 35.37 -3.82 21.76
N VAL A 102 35.20 -3.55 23.06
CA VAL A 102 33.91 -3.68 23.75
C VAL A 102 32.86 -2.77 23.14
N LYS A 103 33.20 -1.49 22.88
CA LYS A 103 32.27 -0.52 22.28
C LYS A 103 31.86 -0.92 20.86
N ILE A 104 32.82 -1.36 20.04
CA ILE A 104 32.52 -1.81 18.67
C ILE A 104 31.62 -3.04 18.70
N ILE A 105 31.87 -3.99 19.61
CA ILE A 105 31.01 -5.16 19.81
C ILE A 105 29.61 -4.70 20.22
N ALA A 106 29.50 -3.84 21.21
CA ALA A 106 28.23 -3.35 21.75
C ALA A 106 27.37 -2.66 20.66
N VAL A 107 27.98 -1.79 19.85
CA VAL A 107 27.31 -1.15 18.70
C VAL A 107 26.88 -2.18 17.65
N SER A 108 27.77 -3.10 17.29
CA SER A 108 27.45 -4.14 16.30
C SER A 108 26.30 -5.03 16.77
N TYR A 109 26.32 -5.40 18.05
CA TYR A 109 25.27 -6.18 18.69
C TYR A 109 23.93 -5.43 18.69
N SER A 110 23.93 -4.15 19.04
CA SER A 110 22.76 -3.28 18.98
C SER A 110 22.12 -3.28 17.57
N ILE A 111 22.93 -3.13 16.52
CA ILE A 111 22.46 -3.14 15.12
C ILE A 111 21.83 -4.50 14.76
N LEU A 112 22.49 -5.60 15.12
CA LEU A 112 22.00 -6.96 14.83
C LEU A 112 20.69 -7.26 15.55
N MET A 113 20.59 -6.88 16.82
CA MET A 113 19.38 -7.08 17.61
C MET A 113 18.20 -6.31 17.02
N LYS A 114 18.41 -5.05 16.61
CA LYS A 114 17.36 -4.26 15.92
C LYS A 114 16.91 -4.95 14.63
N TYR A 115 17.85 -5.44 13.83
CA TYR A 115 17.53 -6.18 12.61
C TYR A 115 16.73 -7.46 12.89
N GLU A 116 17.12 -8.27 13.86
CA GLU A 116 16.39 -9.48 14.22
C GLU A 116 14.97 -9.18 14.72
N LEU A 117 14.81 -8.14 15.54
CA LEU A 117 13.49 -7.69 16.00
C LEU A 117 12.62 -7.25 14.82
N MET A 118 13.16 -6.40 13.92
CA MET A 118 12.45 -5.98 12.70
C MET A 118 12.02 -7.18 11.85
N CYS A 119 12.92 -8.15 11.65
CA CYS A 119 12.62 -9.38 10.93
C CYS A 119 11.56 -10.23 11.64
N PHE A 120 11.62 -10.34 12.98
CA PHE A 120 10.66 -11.10 13.77
C PHE A 120 9.26 -10.50 13.69
N PHE A 121 9.12 -9.18 13.85
CA PHE A 121 7.83 -8.52 13.66
C PHE A 121 7.34 -8.58 12.22
N SER A 122 8.25 -8.78 11.26
CA SER A 122 7.92 -9.00 9.84
C SER A 122 7.69 -10.48 9.48
N LYS A 123 8.03 -11.44 10.35
CA LYS A 123 7.87 -12.89 10.13
C LYS A 123 6.38 -13.23 10.20
N GLY A 124 5.79 -13.23 9.01
CA GLY A 124 4.35 -13.39 8.75
C GLY A 124 3.99 -12.82 7.38
N ILE A 125 4.85 -11.95 6.85
CA ILE A 125 4.64 -11.27 5.58
C ILE A 125 5.10 -12.13 4.39
N GLY A 126 5.90 -13.20 4.57
CA GLY A 126 6.32 -14.05 3.44
C GLY A 126 7.10 -13.29 2.35
N CYS A 127 7.61 -12.11 2.68
CA CYS A 127 8.46 -11.29 1.83
C CYS A 127 9.92 -11.75 1.90
N TRP A 128 10.70 -11.40 0.88
CA TRP A 128 12.14 -11.55 0.91
C TRP A 128 12.74 -10.65 2.00
N ILE A 129 13.61 -11.20 2.86
CA ILE A 129 14.26 -10.45 3.93
C ILE A 129 15.59 -9.91 3.38
N PRO A 130 15.79 -8.57 3.36
CA PRO A 130 17.04 -7.98 2.87
C PRO A 130 18.21 -8.29 3.80
N GLU A 131 19.39 -8.51 3.22
CA GLU A 131 20.61 -8.79 3.98
C GLU A 131 21.14 -7.55 4.71
N LEU A 132 21.41 -7.70 6.01
CA LEU A 132 22.11 -6.70 6.81
C LEU A 132 23.62 -6.79 6.55
N SER A 133 24.22 -5.66 6.16
CA SER A 133 25.66 -5.47 6.04
C SER A 133 26.17 -4.65 7.21
N VAL A 134 27.11 -5.19 7.98
CA VAL A 134 27.85 -4.46 9.03
C VAL A 134 29.35 -4.51 8.69
N GLN A 135 30.02 -3.37 8.74
CA GLN A 135 31.45 -3.25 8.43
C GLN A 135 32.13 -2.33 9.44
N VAL A 136 33.25 -2.76 10.00
CA VAL A 136 34.07 -1.95 10.91
C VAL A 136 35.26 -1.38 10.13
N LYS A 137 35.51 -0.07 10.25
CA LYS A 137 36.73 0.57 9.72
C LYS A 137 37.28 1.55 10.76
N GLY A 138 38.42 1.21 11.36
CA GLY A 138 38.98 1.99 12.47
C GLY A 138 38.02 2.02 13.65
N ARG A 139 37.66 3.22 14.13
CA ARG A 139 36.75 3.45 15.26
C ARG A 139 35.27 3.63 14.83
N LYS A 140 34.94 3.24 13.59
CA LYS A 140 33.62 3.47 12.98
C LYS A 140 32.94 2.17 12.57
N VAL A 141 31.64 2.07 12.84
CA VAL A 141 30.78 0.95 12.46
C VAL A 141 29.79 1.40 11.40
N TYR A 142 29.94 0.89 10.18
CA TYR A 142 29.10 1.18 9.02
C TYR A 142 28.03 0.11 8.83
N HIS A 143 26.79 0.50 8.58
CA HIS A 143 25.68 -0.43 8.34
C HIS A 143 24.61 0.09 7.38
N ASN A 144 23.71 -0.78 6.93
CA ASN A 144 22.56 -0.47 6.06
C ASN A 144 21.20 -0.74 6.76
N LEU A 145 21.16 -0.70 8.09
CA LEU A 145 19.96 -1.02 8.87
C LEU A 145 18.73 -0.17 8.49
N SER A 146 18.88 1.13 8.25
CA SER A 146 17.77 1.98 7.82
C SER A 146 17.20 1.57 6.47
N LEU A 147 18.05 1.30 5.48
CA LEU A 147 17.63 0.76 4.19
C LEU A 147 16.88 -0.58 4.35
N VAL A 148 17.38 -1.45 5.22
CA VAL A 148 16.72 -2.73 5.53
C VAL A 148 15.34 -2.50 6.16
N SER A 149 15.27 -1.58 7.12
CA SER A 149 14.03 -1.17 7.78
C SER A 149 13.02 -0.62 6.75
N ASP A 150 13.47 0.21 5.82
CA ASP A 150 12.62 0.81 4.77
C ASP A 150 12.03 -0.28 3.88
N ILE A 151 12.86 -1.23 3.44
CA ILE A 151 12.44 -2.35 2.60
C ILE A 151 11.41 -3.20 3.34
N LEU A 152 11.69 -3.61 4.58
CA LEU A 152 10.76 -4.42 5.38
C LEU A 152 9.42 -3.70 5.60
N THR A 153 9.47 -2.41 5.92
CA THR A 153 8.27 -1.57 6.12
C THR A 153 7.45 -1.49 4.84
N ARG A 154 8.10 -1.21 3.70
CA ARG A 154 7.46 -1.14 2.40
C ARG A 154 6.77 -2.46 2.03
N GLU A 155 7.47 -3.58 2.14
CA GLU A 155 6.91 -4.90 1.82
C GLU A 155 5.74 -5.25 2.74
N SER A 156 5.82 -4.92 4.03
CA SER A 156 4.72 -5.06 4.99
C SER A 156 3.48 -4.28 4.57
N VAL A 157 3.67 -3.02 4.18
CA VAL A 157 2.56 -2.15 3.73
C VAL A 157 1.95 -2.69 2.46
N MET A 158 2.77 -3.07 1.48
CA MET A 158 2.29 -3.64 0.20
C MET A 158 1.45 -4.89 0.43
N LYS A 159 1.94 -5.82 1.26
CA LYS A 159 1.18 -7.03 1.57
C LYS A 159 -0.11 -6.74 2.32
N SER A 160 -0.07 -5.84 3.31
CA SER A 160 -1.28 -5.48 4.06
C SER A 160 -2.37 -4.97 3.11
N ILE A 161 -2.00 -4.11 2.15
CA ILE A 161 -2.94 -3.62 1.13
C ILE A 161 -3.46 -4.77 0.26
N GLU A 162 -2.61 -5.70 -0.17
CA GLU A 162 -3.04 -6.87 -0.96
C GLU A 162 -4.04 -7.74 -0.17
N ASP A 163 -3.75 -8.02 1.10
CA ASP A 163 -4.61 -8.79 1.99
C ASP A 163 -5.98 -8.10 2.19
N PHE A 164 -6.01 -6.76 2.14
CA PHE A 164 -7.26 -6.01 2.24
C PHE A 164 -8.12 -6.13 0.99
N ARG A 165 -7.56 -6.39 -0.20
CA ARG A 165 -8.35 -6.44 -1.46
C ARG A 165 -9.48 -7.45 -1.46
N CYS A 166 -9.36 -8.51 -0.65
CA CYS A 166 -10.38 -9.55 -0.51
C CYS A 166 -11.53 -9.17 0.44
N LEU A 167 -11.45 -8.02 1.13
CA LEU A 167 -12.44 -7.56 2.10
C LEU A 167 -13.50 -6.66 1.44
N SER A 168 -14.62 -6.42 2.12
CA SER A 168 -15.60 -5.43 1.65
C SER A 168 -15.02 -4.02 1.70
N TYR A 169 -15.55 -3.09 0.88
CA TYR A 169 -15.08 -1.70 0.85
C TYR A 169 -14.99 -1.05 2.25
N ASN A 170 -16.03 -1.21 3.07
CA ASN A 170 -16.07 -0.60 4.41
C ASN A 170 -14.98 -1.19 5.32
N GLU A 171 -14.70 -2.49 5.18
CA GLU A 171 -13.63 -3.16 5.91
C GLU A 171 -12.26 -2.73 5.39
N GLN A 172 -12.08 -2.59 4.07
CA GLN A 172 -10.85 -2.08 3.46
C GLN A 172 -10.53 -0.68 3.97
N GLU A 173 -11.51 0.24 3.92
CA GLU A 173 -11.35 1.60 4.42
C GLU A 173 -10.99 1.62 5.91
N ASN A 174 -11.68 0.82 6.72
CA ASN A 174 -11.38 0.73 8.16
C ASN A 174 -9.97 0.17 8.43
N LYS A 175 -9.58 -0.91 7.75
CA LYS A 175 -8.24 -1.53 7.90
C LYS A 175 -7.13 -0.58 7.45
N MET A 176 -7.32 0.15 6.35
CA MET A 176 -6.37 1.17 5.89
C MET A 176 -6.24 2.33 6.89
N ASN A 177 -7.35 2.79 7.49
CA ASN A 177 -7.30 3.83 8.53
C ASN A 177 -6.56 3.35 9.79
N ILE A 178 -6.79 2.10 10.21
CA ILE A 178 -6.07 1.48 11.32
C ILE A 178 -4.57 1.46 11.03
N LEU A 179 -4.18 1.01 9.83
CA LEU A 179 -2.77 0.96 9.43
C LEU A 179 -2.12 2.36 9.40
N ILE A 180 -2.79 3.36 8.82
CA ILE A 180 -2.32 4.76 8.82
C ILE A 180 -2.11 5.26 10.25
N ASN A 181 -3.07 5.01 11.15
CA ASN A 181 -2.98 5.46 12.53
C ASN A 181 -1.84 4.77 13.28
N GLN A 182 -1.62 3.48 13.06
CA GLN A 182 -0.49 2.74 13.63
C GLN A 182 0.86 3.35 13.20
N LEU A 183 1.02 3.64 11.91
CA LEU A 183 2.25 4.27 11.38
C LEU A 183 2.45 5.69 11.91
N ARG A 184 1.37 6.48 12.03
CA ARG A 184 1.43 7.82 12.63
C ARG A 184 1.78 7.80 14.11
N GLU A 185 1.21 6.86 14.86
CA GLU A 185 1.55 6.68 16.28
C GLU A 185 3.02 6.31 16.45
N GLN A 186 3.58 5.48 15.57
CA GLN A 186 5.01 5.16 15.60
C GLN A 186 5.86 6.41 15.34
N ASP A 187 5.60 7.16 14.28
CA ASP A 187 6.31 8.41 13.97
C ASP A 187 6.22 9.41 15.14
N TYR A 188 5.02 9.59 15.71
CA TYR A 188 4.82 10.48 16.87
C TYR A 188 5.61 10.02 18.10
N ARG A 189 5.55 8.73 18.46
CA ARG A 189 6.23 8.17 19.63
C ARG A 189 7.75 8.32 19.54
N PHE A 190 8.31 8.20 18.33
CA PHE A 190 9.76 8.29 18.13
C PHE A 190 10.22 9.68 17.67
N GLY A 191 9.30 10.64 17.50
CA GLY A 191 9.64 11.99 17.04
C GLY A 191 10.20 12.01 15.62
N THR A 192 9.79 11.08 14.75
CA THR A 192 10.29 10.94 13.38
C THR A 192 9.21 11.26 12.34
N LYS A 193 9.60 11.28 11.07
CA LYS A 193 8.69 11.31 9.91
C LYS A 193 8.94 10.13 8.96
N TYR A 194 9.50 9.06 9.53
CA TYR A 194 10.02 7.94 8.77
C TYR A 194 8.91 7.26 7.95
N ASN A 195 7.72 7.09 8.53
CA ASN A 195 6.60 6.41 7.87
C ASN A 195 5.77 7.31 6.95
N THR A 196 6.08 8.61 6.86
CA THR A 196 5.30 9.57 6.05
C THR A 196 5.12 9.13 4.59
N PRO A 197 6.16 8.67 3.86
CA PRO A 197 5.99 8.21 2.48
C PRO A 197 5.05 7.01 2.34
N HIS A 198 5.04 6.12 3.33
CA HIS A 198 4.15 4.94 3.35
C HIS A 198 2.71 5.35 3.68
N ILE A 199 2.52 6.29 4.60
CA ILE A 199 1.21 6.87 4.91
C ILE A 199 0.61 7.55 3.68
N ASP A 200 1.41 8.31 2.94
CA ASP A 200 0.98 8.98 1.71
C ASP A 200 0.55 7.96 0.66
N TYR A 201 1.34 6.90 0.48
CA TYR A 201 1.00 5.79 -0.42
C TYR A 201 -0.33 5.12 -0.05
N ILE A 202 -0.54 4.74 1.22
CA ILE A 202 -1.80 4.12 1.67
C ILE A 202 -2.97 5.10 1.48
N SER A 203 -2.75 6.39 1.74
CA SER A 203 -3.77 7.44 1.58
C SER A 203 -4.20 7.61 0.12
N GLU A 204 -3.26 7.53 -0.83
CA GLU A 204 -3.58 7.53 -2.27
C GLU A 204 -4.31 6.24 -2.68
N SER A 205 -3.87 5.06 -2.21
CA SER A 205 -4.59 3.80 -2.46
C SER A 205 -6.04 3.85 -1.94
N LYS A 206 -6.27 4.48 -0.79
CA LYS A 206 -7.61 4.70 -0.23
C LYS A 206 -8.48 5.59 -1.13
N LYS A 207 -7.92 6.65 -1.74
CA LYS A 207 -8.69 7.52 -2.65
C LYS A 207 -9.21 6.73 -3.86
N SER A 208 -8.42 5.79 -4.38
CA SER A 208 -8.84 4.90 -5.47
C SER A 208 -10.05 4.04 -5.08
N LEU A 209 -10.11 3.55 -3.84
CA LEU A 209 -11.30 2.84 -3.33
C LEU A 209 -12.54 3.73 -3.36
N VAL A 210 -12.43 4.99 -2.94
CA VAL A 210 -13.56 5.95 -2.94
C VAL A 210 -14.09 6.15 -4.36
N VAL A 211 -13.20 6.23 -5.35
CA VAL A 211 -13.56 6.33 -6.77
C VAL A 211 -14.26 5.05 -7.24
N GLU A 212 -13.74 3.87 -6.90
CA GLU A 212 -14.40 2.59 -7.22
C GLU A 212 -15.78 2.48 -6.55
N LYS A 213 -15.95 2.97 -5.32
CA LYS A 213 -17.25 3.08 -4.65
C LYS A 213 -18.19 4.00 -5.40
N GLN A 214 -17.74 5.17 -5.87
CA GLN A 214 -18.60 6.05 -6.68
C GLN A 214 -19.02 5.36 -7.98
N VAL A 215 -18.15 4.57 -8.59
CA VAL A 215 -18.44 3.79 -9.80
C VAL A 215 -19.37 2.60 -9.51
N SER A 216 -19.24 1.94 -8.36
CA SER A 216 -20.04 0.77 -7.97
C SER A 216 -21.38 1.13 -7.31
N VAL A 217 -21.50 2.27 -6.62
CA VAL A 217 -22.79 2.87 -6.22
C VAL A 217 -23.59 3.26 -7.47
N THR A 218 -22.95 3.68 -8.57
CA THR A 218 -23.63 3.78 -9.89
C THR A 218 -23.98 2.43 -10.54
N LYS A 219 -23.50 1.29 -10.02
CA LYS A 219 -23.77 -0.05 -10.58
C LYS A 219 -24.66 -0.94 -9.70
N GLU A 220 -24.75 -0.75 -8.38
CA GLU A 220 -25.48 -1.65 -7.47
C GLU A 220 -26.74 -1.05 -6.82
N GLU A 221 -26.93 0.27 -6.83
CA GLU A 221 -28.19 0.86 -6.39
C GLU A 221 -29.11 1.10 -7.58
N ASN A 222 -29.85 0.04 -7.97
CA ASN A 222 -31.28 0.10 -8.31
C ASN A 222 -31.76 -1.27 -8.79
N LYS A 223 -32.04 -2.17 -7.83
CA LYS A 223 -32.91 -3.34 -8.05
C LYS A 223 -34.40 -3.06 -7.77
N ASN A 224 -34.77 -1.82 -7.47
CA ASN A 224 -36.18 -1.42 -7.41
C ASN A 224 -36.39 -0.23 -8.36
N GLU A 225 -37.20 -0.45 -9.39
CA GLU A 225 -37.76 0.53 -10.33
C GLU A 225 -36.79 1.65 -10.74
N GLN A 226 -35.91 1.28 -11.67
CA GLN A 226 -35.01 2.18 -12.37
C GLN A 226 -35.79 3.19 -13.21
N ILE A 227 -36.02 4.37 -12.63
CA ILE A 227 -36.56 5.55 -13.33
C ILE A 227 -35.52 6.03 -14.35
N ASN A 228 -35.94 6.14 -15.61
CA ASN A 228 -35.15 6.66 -16.72
C ASN A 228 -34.39 7.95 -16.33
N PRO A 229 -33.03 7.95 -16.29
CA PRO A 229 -32.24 9.13 -15.91
C PRO A 229 -32.27 10.24 -16.97
N PHE A 230 -32.77 9.94 -18.18
CA PHE A 230 -32.92 10.90 -19.28
C PHE A 230 -34.32 10.78 -19.91
N PRO A 231 -35.40 11.12 -19.17
CA PRO A 231 -36.78 10.99 -19.65
C PRO A 231 -37.10 11.94 -20.81
N LEU A 232 -36.29 12.99 -20.99
CA LEU A 232 -36.36 13.90 -22.14
C LEU A 232 -35.66 13.34 -23.39
N ILE A 233 -34.87 12.27 -23.25
CA ILE A 233 -34.12 11.66 -24.36
C ILE A 233 -34.73 10.31 -24.75
N PHE A 234 -35.05 9.46 -23.78
CA PHE A 234 -35.53 8.08 -24.00
C PHE A 234 -37.01 7.92 -23.65
N ALA A 235 -37.71 7.05 -24.38
CA ALA A 235 -39.17 6.96 -24.37
C ALA A 235 -39.77 6.14 -23.22
N ASP A 236 -39.04 5.16 -22.68
CA ASP A 236 -39.55 4.32 -21.60
C ASP A 236 -39.33 4.97 -20.24
N ASP A 237 -40.29 4.78 -19.33
CA ASP A 237 -40.16 5.21 -17.93
C ASP A 237 -39.14 4.35 -17.16
N THR A 238 -38.71 3.25 -17.77
CA THR A 238 -37.67 2.33 -17.28
C THR A 238 -36.30 2.65 -17.87
N ASN A 239 -35.20 2.20 -17.26
CA ASN A 239 -33.86 2.39 -17.84
C ASN A 239 -33.54 1.49 -19.05
N ARG A 240 -34.47 0.68 -19.57
CA ARG A 240 -34.16 -0.33 -20.58
C ARG A 240 -33.63 0.32 -21.86
N THR A 241 -34.31 1.32 -22.43
CA THR A 241 -33.81 1.90 -23.69
C THR A 241 -32.53 2.71 -23.49
N TYR A 242 -32.32 3.33 -22.33
CA TYR A 242 -31.02 3.92 -21.99
C TYR A 242 -29.89 2.87 -21.97
N PHE A 243 -30.12 1.71 -21.35
CA PHE A 243 -29.12 0.64 -21.33
C PHE A 243 -28.89 0.01 -22.69
N LEU A 244 -29.95 -0.18 -23.49
CA LEU A 244 -29.80 -0.61 -24.87
C LEU A 244 -28.96 0.39 -25.67
N PHE A 245 -29.19 1.70 -25.48
CA PHE A 245 -28.39 2.75 -26.10
C PHE A 245 -26.92 2.65 -25.71
N HIS A 246 -26.65 2.53 -24.41
CA HIS A 246 -25.30 2.41 -23.90
C HIS A 246 -24.60 1.14 -24.40
N PHE A 247 -25.29 0.00 -24.38
CA PHE A 247 -24.81 -1.27 -24.91
C PHE A 247 -24.44 -1.16 -26.39
N CYS A 248 -25.32 -0.58 -27.22
CA CYS A 248 -25.01 -0.36 -28.64
C CYS A 248 -23.83 0.61 -28.85
N MET A 249 -23.66 1.62 -28.00
CA MET A 249 -22.52 2.54 -28.04
C MET A 249 -21.19 1.81 -27.77
N GLU A 250 -21.17 0.89 -26.80
CA GLU A 250 -19.99 0.11 -26.43
C GLU A 250 -19.64 -0.94 -27.50
N GLU A 251 -20.62 -1.75 -27.91
CA GLU A 251 -20.42 -2.83 -28.89
C GLU A 251 -19.99 -2.31 -30.27
N LEU A 252 -20.58 -1.20 -30.73
CA LEU A 252 -20.18 -0.58 -31.99
C LEU A 252 -18.90 0.27 -31.88
N LYS A 253 -18.31 0.36 -30.68
CA LYS A 253 -17.13 1.17 -30.33
C LYS A 253 -17.24 2.57 -30.93
N ILE A 254 -18.35 3.24 -30.64
CA ILE A 254 -18.68 4.50 -31.29
C ILE A 254 -17.73 5.59 -30.78
N LYS A 255 -16.88 6.07 -31.68
CA LYS A 255 -15.91 7.14 -31.43
C LYS A 255 -16.08 8.34 -32.38
N ASP A 256 -17.05 8.25 -33.29
CA ASP A 256 -17.26 9.25 -34.34
C ASP A 256 -18.72 9.67 -34.47
N LYS A 257 -18.91 10.88 -35.01
CA LYS A 257 -20.21 11.52 -35.22
C LYS A 257 -21.14 10.78 -36.19
N THR A 258 -20.60 9.95 -37.08
CA THR A 258 -21.38 9.24 -38.10
C THR A 258 -22.14 8.10 -37.46
N LYS A 259 -21.46 7.29 -36.64
CA LYS A 259 -22.08 6.18 -35.91
C LYS A 259 -23.08 6.66 -34.85
N ALA A 260 -22.80 7.76 -34.17
CA ALA A 260 -23.76 8.37 -33.24
C ALA A 260 -25.03 8.89 -33.96
N SER A 261 -24.91 9.35 -35.20
CA SER A 261 -26.06 9.70 -36.05
C SER A 261 -26.85 8.47 -36.52
N ILE A 262 -26.21 7.31 -36.70
CA ILE A 262 -26.88 6.05 -37.07
C ILE A 262 -27.73 5.54 -35.91
N LEU A 263 -27.21 5.59 -34.67
CA LEU A 263 -27.99 5.26 -33.47
C LEU A 263 -29.22 6.13 -33.32
N TYR A 264 -29.11 7.45 -33.55
CA TYR A 264 -30.25 8.34 -33.53
C TYR A 264 -31.38 7.85 -34.44
N HIS A 265 -31.06 7.43 -35.67
CA HIS A 265 -32.06 6.96 -36.63
C HIS A 265 -32.69 5.63 -36.24
N TYR A 266 -31.92 4.71 -35.69
CA TYR A 266 -32.45 3.44 -35.21
C TYR A 266 -33.36 3.65 -33.99
N PHE A 267 -32.89 4.36 -32.97
CA PHE A 267 -33.69 4.64 -31.76
C PHE A 267 -34.95 5.45 -32.07
N LYS A 268 -34.89 6.36 -33.05
CA LYS A 268 -36.07 7.07 -33.53
C LYS A 268 -37.04 6.17 -34.30
N LEU A 269 -36.55 5.27 -35.14
CA LEU A 269 -37.38 4.34 -35.92
C LEU A 269 -38.16 3.37 -35.02
N HIS A 270 -37.55 2.95 -33.92
CA HIS A 270 -38.10 1.97 -32.99
C HIS A 270 -38.81 2.60 -31.77
N ASN A 271 -39.05 3.92 -31.79
CA ASN A 271 -39.69 4.68 -30.71
C ASN A 271 -38.99 4.54 -29.35
N TYR A 272 -37.66 4.40 -29.35
CA TYR A 272 -36.85 4.38 -28.13
C TYR A 272 -36.45 5.78 -27.66
N LEU A 273 -36.54 6.79 -28.52
CA LEU A 273 -36.40 8.19 -28.12
C LEU A 273 -37.73 8.76 -27.65
N SER A 274 -37.69 9.59 -26.61
CA SER A 274 -38.85 10.32 -26.10
C SER A 274 -39.53 11.07 -27.26
N PRO A 275 -40.89 11.08 -27.34
CA PRO A 275 -41.62 11.84 -28.35
C PRO A 275 -41.23 13.33 -28.39
N ASP A 276 -40.81 13.87 -27.25
CA ASP A 276 -40.39 15.26 -27.09
C ASP A 276 -38.90 15.50 -27.36
N CYS A 277 -38.12 14.44 -27.58
CA CYS A 277 -36.67 14.51 -27.84
C CYS A 277 -36.39 15.17 -29.19
N ARG A 278 -35.91 16.42 -29.19
CA ARG A 278 -35.48 17.12 -30.40
C ARG A 278 -34.09 16.64 -30.80
N GLN A 279 -33.73 16.90 -32.06
CA GLN A 279 -32.39 16.56 -32.55
C GLN A 279 -31.27 17.23 -31.74
N ASP A 280 -31.49 18.45 -31.26
CA ASP A 280 -30.48 19.19 -30.50
C ASP A 280 -30.32 18.64 -29.09
N ASP A 281 -31.42 18.19 -28.46
CA ASP A 281 -31.38 17.53 -27.15
C ASP A 281 -30.55 16.24 -27.21
N TYR A 282 -30.72 15.44 -28.26
CA TYR A 282 -29.90 14.25 -28.49
C TYR A 282 -28.41 14.58 -28.70
N LYS A 283 -28.09 15.62 -29.49
CA LYS A 283 -26.69 16.02 -29.73
C LYS A 283 -26.03 16.46 -28.44
N GLU A 284 -26.72 17.28 -27.64
CA GLU A 284 -26.23 17.77 -26.36
C GLU A 284 -26.02 16.61 -25.38
N PHE A 285 -26.96 15.66 -25.33
CA PHE A 285 -26.82 14.44 -24.53
C PHE A 285 -25.56 13.65 -24.91
N VAL A 286 -25.35 13.37 -26.20
CA VAL A 286 -24.20 12.60 -26.67
C VAL A 286 -22.87 13.33 -26.45
N GLU A 287 -22.84 14.65 -26.63
CA GLU A 287 -21.65 15.47 -26.36
C GLU A 287 -21.32 15.48 -24.86
N LYS A 288 -22.31 15.70 -23.99
CA LYS A 288 -22.10 15.73 -22.54
C LYS A 288 -21.72 14.37 -21.95
N LYS A 289 -22.33 13.28 -22.43
CA LYS A 289 -22.14 11.94 -21.85
C LYS A 289 -20.96 11.18 -22.43
N TYR A 290 -20.68 11.36 -23.72
CA TYR A 290 -19.69 10.56 -24.44
C TYR A 290 -18.59 11.40 -25.08
N GLY A 291 -18.64 12.73 -24.96
CA GLY A 291 -17.64 13.63 -25.55
C GLY A 291 -17.68 13.68 -27.08
N ILE A 292 -18.77 13.20 -27.70
CA ILE A 292 -18.90 13.10 -29.16
C ILE A 292 -19.69 14.29 -29.68
N ARG A 293 -19.00 15.22 -30.34
CA ARG A 293 -19.62 16.41 -30.92
C ARG A 293 -20.25 16.11 -32.28
N ILE A 294 -21.57 16.24 -32.37
CA ILE A 294 -22.35 16.03 -33.60
C ILE A 294 -22.80 17.38 -34.15
N SER A 295 -22.17 17.84 -35.24
CA SER A 295 -22.56 19.11 -35.88
C SER A 295 -23.93 19.04 -36.57
N LYS A 296 -24.28 17.88 -37.15
CA LYS A 296 -25.58 17.62 -37.78
C LYS A 296 -25.85 16.12 -37.79
N ILE A 297 -27.10 15.73 -37.56
CA ILE A 297 -27.57 14.36 -37.79
C ILE A 297 -27.67 14.16 -39.31
N PHE A 298 -26.87 13.24 -39.86
CA PHE A 298 -26.83 13.00 -41.31
C PHE A 298 -28.11 12.32 -41.79
N GLN A 299 -28.52 12.56 -43.04
CA GLN A 299 -29.58 11.77 -43.67
C GLN A 299 -29.09 10.32 -43.88
N LYS A 300 -30.00 9.34 -43.81
CA LYS A 300 -29.68 7.93 -44.04
C LYS A 300 -29.01 7.77 -45.42
N ASN A 301 -27.91 7.02 -45.47
CA ASN A 301 -27.29 6.54 -46.70
C ASN A 301 -27.30 5.00 -46.70
N HIS A 302 -27.03 4.36 -47.83
CA HIS A 302 -27.10 2.88 -47.94
C HIS A 302 -26.22 2.15 -46.92
N LYS A 303 -25.07 2.72 -46.51
CA LYS A 303 -24.20 2.14 -45.46
C LYS A 303 -24.83 2.23 -44.06
N ALA A 304 -25.63 3.25 -43.80
CA ALA A 304 -26.39 3.38 -42.57
C ALA A 304 -27.59 2.43 -42.54
N GLU A 305 -28.19 2.10 -43.69
CA GLU A 305 -29.33 1.18 -43.78
C GLU A 305 -28.96 -0.23 -43.30
N ASP A 306 -27.82 -0.78 -43.71
CA ASP A 306 -27.38 -2.11 -43.26
C ASP A 306 -27.15 -2.16 -41.74
N THR A 307 -26.53 -1.12 -41.17
CA THR A 307 -26.30 -1.06 -39.71
C THR A 307 -27.63 -0.95 -38.94
N ILE A 308 -28.59 -0.18 -39.47
CA ILE A 308 -29.91 0.03 -38.85
C ILE A 308 -30.78 -1.22 -38.96
N ASN A 309 -30.74 -1.93 -40.09
CA ASN A 309 -31.66 -3.02 -40.38
C ASN A 309 -31.10 -4.40 -40.01
N ILE A 310 -29.78 -4.54 -39.82
CA ILE A 310 -29.13 -5.83 -39.57
C ILE A 310 -28.34 -5.80 -38.26
N THR A 311 -27.38 -4.89 -38.12
CA THR A 311 -26.46 -4.90 -36.97
C THR A 311 -27.13 -4.52 -35.66
N LEU A 312 -27.88 -3.41 -35.63
CA LEU A 312 -28.53 -2.92 -34.41
C LEU A 312 -29.65 -3.86 -33.90
N PRO A 313 -30.49 -4.46 -34.76
CA PRO A 313 -31.42 -5.50 -34.34
C PRO A 313 -30.74 -6.71 -33.68
N ASN A 314 -29.62 -7.18 -34.23
CA ASN A 314 -28.88 -8.30 -33.62
C ASN A 314 -28.31 -7.93 -32.25
N LEU A 315 -27.83 -6.69 -32.08
CA LEU A 315 -27.36 -6.20 -30.78
C LEU A 315 -28.51 -6.06 -29.78
N GLU A 316 -29.70 -5.65 -30.22
CA GLU A 316 -30.89 -5.65 -29.36
C GLU A 316 -31.26 -7.06 -28.90
N ILE A 317 -31.19 -8.06 -29.79
CA ILE A 317 -31.42 -9.47 -29.41
C ILE A 317 -30.40 -9.90 -28.34
N SER A 318 -29.11 -9.68 -28.57
CA SER A 318 -28.06 -10.01 -27.60
C SER A 318 -28.24 -9.30 -26.26
N PHE A 319 -28.68 -8.04 -26.27
CA PHE A 319 -28.99 -7.29 -25.06
C PHE A 319 -30.16 -7.93 -24.29
N ASN A 320 -31.23 -8.32 -24.99
CA ASN A 320 -32.37 -8.97 -24.35
C ASN A 320 -32.00 -10.36 -23.79
N ASP A 321 -31.14 -11.12 -24.48
CA ASP A 321 -30.65 -12.42 -24.00
C ASP A 321 -29.83 -12.26 -22.71
N LEU A 322 -28.91 -11.29 -22.67
CA LEU A 322 -28.14 -10.95 -21.47
C LEU A 322 -29.04 -10.53 -20.30
N GLN A 323 -30.09 -9.75 -20.56
CA GLN A 323 -31.05 -9.37 -19.52
C GLN A 323 -31.85 -10.56 -18.97
N ASN A 324 -32.07 -11.59 -19.78
CA ASN A 324 -32.80 -12.78 -19.36
C ASN A 324 -31.92 -13.77 -18.59
N GLU A 325 -30.61 -13.84 -18.89
CA GLU A 325 -29.64 -14.64 -18.12
C GLU A 325 -29.35 -14.06 -16.72
N MET A 326 -29.58 -12.76 -16.53
CA MET A 326 -29.39 -12.05 -15.25
C MET A 326 -30.62 -12.04 -14.33
N LYS A 327 -31.74 -12.62 -14.76
CA LYS A 327 -33.00 -12.75 -13.97
C LYS A 327 -33.09 -14.11 -13.28
#